data_AF-A0A9Q8Y1H7-F1
#
_entry.id   AF-A0A9Q8Y1H7-F1
#
_cell.length_a   1.000
_cell.length_b   1.000
_cell.length_c   1.000
_cell.angle_alpha   90.00
_cell.angle_beta   90.00
_cell.angle_gamma   90.00
#
_symmetry.space_group_name_H-M   'P 1'
#
loop_
_entity.id
_entity.type
_entity.pdbx_description
1 polymer ?
#
loop_
_entity_poly.entity_id
_entity_poly.type
_entity_poly.pdbx_seq_one_letter_code
_entity_poly.pdbx_strand_id
1 'polypeptide(L)'
;MIDTELLEGFQEEEREFANRYVLNLLFDQFHQENLNSVKIYIEFYIETMYVDVVKKYITDIYNQNFVMFTTNIYEADIIISDMIHTDFILTTPVVLFGDLFDKHAWKLLSEYIQDVLFTNKGTYLK
;
A
#
# COMPACT_ATOMS: atom_id res chain seq x y z
N MET A 1 35.76 -14.16 -7.73
CA MET A 1 34.80 -13.04 -7.73
C MET A 1 33.50 -13.60 -7.22
N ILE A 2 33.06 -13.13 -6.06
CA ILE A 2 31.71 -13.46 -5.57
C ILE A 2 30.76 -12.64 -6.44
N ASP A 3 29.75 -13.29 -6.99
CA ASP A 3 28.73 -12.66 -7.83
C ASP A 3 28.02 -11.60 -6.99
N THR A 4 28.28 -10.33 -7.29
CA THR A 4 27.67 -9.19 -6.60
C THR A 4 26.15 -9.19 -6.76
N GLU A 5 25.61 -9.80 -7.84
CA GLU A 5 24.18 -9.99 -8.06
C GLU A 5 23.54 -10.96 -7.04
N LEU A 6 24.27 -11.99 -6.59
CA LEU A 6 23.80 -12.92 -5.54
C LEU A 6 23.76 -12.26 -4.16
N LEU A 7 24.64 -11.29 -3.89
CA LEU A 7 24.64 -10.52 -2.63
C LEU A 7 23.53 -9.46 -2.60
N GLU A 8 23.17 -8.87 -3.74
CA GLU A 8 22.07 -7.89 -3.83
C GLU A 8 20.69 -8.53 -3.57
N GLY A 9 20.46 -9.75 -4.08
CA GLY A 9 19.22 -10.49 -3.82
C GLY A 9 19.02 -10.85 -2.34
N PHE A 10 20.09 -11.26 -1.65
CA PHE A 10 20.05 -11.53 -0.21
C PHE A 10 19.77 -10.28 0.62
N GLN A 11 20.36 -9.13 0.25
CA GLN A 11 20.13 -7.87 0.96
C GLN A 11 18.71 -7.33 0.77
N GLU A 12 18.08 -7.57 -0.39
CA GLU A 12 16.72 -7.09 -0.64
C GLU A 12 15.67 -7.92 0.10
N GLU A 13 15.82 -9.25 0.15
CA GLU A 13 14.96 -10.12 0.97
C GLU A 13 15.14 -9.85 2.46
N GLU A 14 16.37 -9.64 2.93
CA GLU A 14 16.67 -9.24 4.31
C GLU A 14 16.12 -7.85 4.63
N ARG A 15 16.14 -6.91 3.68
CA ARG A 15 15.54 -5.58 3.81
C ARG A 15 14.02 -5.63 3.82
N GLU A 16 13.40 -6.47 3.00
CA GLU A 16 11.95 -6.69 3.04
C GLU A 16 11.51 -7.35 4.35
N PHE A 17 12.28 -8.33 4.83
CA PHE A 17 12.06 -8.96 6.12
C PHE A 17 12.23 -7.93 7.25
N ALA A 18 13.30 -7.13 7.21
CA ALA A 18 13.54 -6.06 8.17
C ALA A 18 12.44 -5.00 8.11
N ASN A 19 11.94 -4.62 6.93
CA ASN A 19 10.83 -3.67 6.80
C ASN A 19 9.53 -4.25 7.37
N ARG A 20 9.20 -5.52 7.08
CA ARG A 20 8.04 -6.19 7.68
C ARG A 20 8.16 -6.32 9.20
N TYR A 21 9.36 -6.62 9.69
CA TYR A 21 9.65 -6.80 11.11
C TYR A 21 9.69 -5.47 11.88
N VAL A 22 10.28 -4.42 11.29
CA VAL A 22 10.33 -3.06 11.84
C VAL A 22 8.95 -2.42 11.83
N LEU A 23 8.14 -2.61 10.78
CA LEU A 23 6.74 -2.18 10.79
C LEU A 23 5.96 -2.84 11.92
N ASN A 24 6.07 -4.16 12.10
CA ASN A 24 5.44 -4.88 13.23
C ASN A 24 5.93 -4.38 14.61
N LEU A 25 7.22 -4.13 14.77
CA LEU A 25 7.79 -3.62 16.04
C LEU A 25 7.38 -2.17 16.34
N LEU A 26 7.26 -1.33 15.31
CA LEU A 26 6.75 0.03 15.45
C LEU A 26 5.26 0.00 15.83
N PHE A 27 4.46 -0.90 15.24
CA PHE A 27 3.02 -1.01 15.53
C PHE A 27 2.70 -1.38 16.97
N ASP A 28 3.48 -2.25 17.64
CA ASP A 28 3.29 -2.58 19.05
C ASP A 28 3.65 -1.42 20.01
N GLN A 29 4.49 -0.47 19.56
CA GLN A 29 4.89 0.70 20.35
C GLN A 29 4.01 1.94 20.13
N PHE A 30 3.19 1.98 19.07
CA PHE A 30 2.24 3.06 18.86
C PHE A 30 1.00 2.85 19.73
N HIS A 31 0.93 3.59 20.84
CA HIS A 31 -0.31 3.77 21.59
C HIS A 31 -1.44 4.20 20.64
N GLN A 32 -2.54 3.45 20.66
CA GLN A 32 -3.68 3.50 19.73
C GLN A 32 -4.42 4.86 19.66
N GLU A 33 -4.02 5.85 20.45
CA GLU A 33 -4.85 7.03 20.70
C GLU A 33 -4.71 8.16 19.66
N ASN A 34 -3.79 8.10 18.69
CA ASN A 34 -3.57 9.22 17.74
C ASN A 34 -3.06 8.86 16.33
N LEU A 35 -3.15 7.61 15.87
CA LEU A 35 -2.77 7.29 14.49
C LEU A 35 -3.95 7.53 13.53
N ASN A 36 -3.68 8.23 12.43
CA ASN A 36 -4.65 8.37 11.33
C ASN A 36 -4.95 7.00 10.73
N SER A 37 -6.14 6.84 10.17
CA SER A 37 -6.46 5.69 9.31
C SER A 37 -6.42 6.11 7.85
N VAL A 38 -5.93 5.23 6.98
CA VAL A 38 -5.93 5.42 5.53
C VAL A 38 -7.20 4.80 4.95
N LYS A 39 -8.02 5.59 4.28
CA LYS A 39 -9.20 5.12 3.54
C LYS A 39 -8.81 4.68 2.14
N ILE A 40 -8.99 3.40 1.84
CA ILE A 40 -8.63 2.80 0.55
C ILE A 40 -9.89 2.41 -0.20
N TYR A 41 -10.01 2.89 -1.44
CA TYR A 41 -10.98 2.38 -2.40
C TYR A 41 -10.29 1.40 -3.36
N ILE A 42 -10.92 0.26 -3.63
CA ILE A 42 -10.35 -0.79 -4.48
C ILE A 42 -11.40 -1.22 -5.50
N GLU A 43 -11.05 -1.11 -6.78
CA GLU A 43 -11.90 -1.52 -7.88
C GLU A 43 -11.07 -2.05 -9.04
N PHE A 44 -11.26 -3.33 -9.37
CA PHE A 44 -10.67 -3.97 -10.55
C PHE A 44 -11.79 -4.26 -11.55
N TYR A 45 -11.60 -3.85 -12.80
CA TYR A 45 -12.59 -3.99 -13.87
C TYR A 45 -12.36 -5.23 -14.73
N ILE A 46 -11.10 -5.57 -14.96
CA ILE A 46 -10.68 -6.75 -15.71
C ILE A 46 -10.54 -7.90 -14.73
N GLU A 47 -9.71 -7.72 -13.71
CA GLU A 47 -9.36 -8.78 -12.75
C GLU A 47 -10.15 -8.63 -11.45
N THR A 48 -11.48 -8.61 -11.54
CA THR A 48 -12.39 -8.40 -10.39
C THR A 48 -12.08 -9.28 -9.17
N MET A 49 -11.56 -10.49 -9.39
CA MET A 49 -11.12 -11.43 -8.35
C MET A 49 -9.97 -10.91 -7.48
N TYR A 50 -9.19 -9.94 -7.95
CA TYR A 50 -8.06 -9.37 -7.22
C TYR A 50 -8.50 -8.49 -6.07
N VAL A 51 -9.73 -7.97 -6.06
CA VAL A 51 -10.24 -7.12 -4.98
C VAL A 51 -10.10 -7.79 -3.62
N ASP A 52 -10.57 -9.03 -3.48
CA ASP A 52 -10.53 -9.74 -2.20
C ASP A 52 -9.10 -10.13 -1.80
N VAL A 53 -8.26 -10.48 -2.78
CA VAL A 53 -6.86 -10.84 -2.56
C VAL A 53 -6.05 -9.63 -2.07
N VAL A 54 -6.21 -8.48 -2.71
CA VAL A 54 -5.54 -7.23 -2.32
C VAL A 54 -6.02 -6.79 -0.93
N LYS A 55 -7.33 -6.80 -0.66
CA LYS A 55 -7.88 -6.49 0.67
C LYS A 55 -7.28 -7.37 1.75
N LYS A 56 -7.17 -8.68 1.48
CA LYS A 56 -6.58 -9.64 2.41
C LYS A 56 -5.11 -9.31 2.69
N TYR A 57 -4.29 -9.11 1.66
CA TYR A 57 -2.88 -8.78 1.86
C TYR A 57 -2.67 -7.48 2.64
N ILE A 58 -3.42 -6.43 2.29
CA ILE A 58 -3.35 -5.16 3.01
C ILE A 58 -3.75 -5.35 4.48
N THR A 59 -4.80 -6.12 4.77
CA THR A 59 -5.24 -6.40 6.16
C THR A 59 -4.23 -7.26 6.93
N ASP A 60 -3.57 -8.21 6.26
CA ASP A 60 -2.58 -9.09 6.87
C ASP A 60 -1.27 -8.33 7.18
N ILE A 61 -0.95 -7.28 6.41
CA ILE A 61 0.23 -6.41 6.62
C ILE A 61 -0.07 -5.27 7.59
N TYR A 62 -1.23 -4.62 7.44
CA TYR A 62 -1.63 -3.45 8.20
C TYR A 62 -2.85 -3.80 9.05
N ASN A 63 -2.76 -3.57 10.36
CA ASN A 63 -3.91 -3.75 11.25
C ASN A 63 -5.11 -2.91 10.77
N GLN A 64 -6.34 -3.44 10.90
CA GLN A 64 -7.59 -2.74 10.56
C GLN A 64 -7.76 -1.38 11.27
N ASN A 65 -7.01 -1.15 12.34
CA ASN A 65 -6.98 0.15 13.01
C ASN A 65 -6.26 1.25 12.20
N PHE A 66 -5.45 0.89 11.19
CA PHE A 66 -4.67 1.82 10.35
C PHE A 66 -5.18 1.94 8.93
N VAL A 67 -5.94 0.95 8.46
CA VAL A 67 -6.48 0.93 7.10
C VAL A 67 -7.96 0.61 7.13
N MET A 68 -8.75 1.40 6.41
CA MET A 68 -10.18 1.23 6.25
C MET A 68 -10.53 1.12 4.77
N PHE A 69 -11.31 0.10 4.38
CA PHE A 69 -11.82 0.01 3.02
C PHE A 69 -13.12 0.80 2.89
N THR A 70 -13.21 1.67 1.88
CA THR A 70 -14.43 2.41 1.55
C THR A 70 -15.02 1.93 0.23
N THR A 71 -16.34 1.99 0.10
CA THR A 71 -17.05 1.80 -1.17
C THR A 71 -17.34 3.12 -1.87
N ASN A 72 -17.00 4.26 -1.25
CA ASN A 72 -17.17 5.59 -1.82
C ASN A 72 -15.82 6.14 -2.27
N ILE A 73 -15.60 6.19 -3.59
CA ILE A 73 -14.36 6.65 -4.21
C ILE A 73 -13.98 8.09 -3.82
N TYR A 74 -14.97 8.95 -3.54
CA TYR A 74 -14.73 10.35 -3.16
C TYR A 74 -14.24 10.52 -1.72
N GLU A 75 -14.36 9.48 -0.89
CA GLU A 75 -13.82 9.46 0.46
C GLU A 75 -12.46 8.79 0.56
N ALA A 76 -11.92 8.31 -0.58
CA ALA A 76 -10.66 7.59 -0.60
C ALA A 76 -9.47 8.55 -0.48
N ASP A 77 -8.53 8.19 0.37
CA ASP A 77 -7.20 8.80 0.41
C ASP A 77 -6.34 8.26 -0.74
N ILE A 78 -6.52 6.99 -1.09
CA ILE A 78 -5.86 6.33 -2.22
C ILE A 78 -6.81 5.35 -2.91
N ILE A 79 -6.66 5.24 -4.23
CA ILE A 79 -7.40 4.32 -5.08
C ILE A 79 -6.45 3.24 -5.59
N ILE A 80 -6.91 1.98 -5.55
CA ILE A 80 -6.25 0.84 -6.18
C ILE A 80 -7.14 0.35 -7.32
N SER A 81 -6.60 0.30 -8.54
CA SER A 81 -7.35 -0.16 -9.71
C SER A 81 -6.45 -0.79 -10.77
N ASP A 82 -7.02 -1.55 -11.70
CA ASP A 82 -6.34 -2.02 -12.92
C ASP A 82 -6.45 -1.05 -14.09
N MET A 83 -7.17 0.07 -13.93
CA MET A 83 -7.27 1.11 -14.95
C MET A 83 -7.42 2.53 -14.37
N ILE A 84 -7.08 3.53 -15.18
CA ILE A 84 -7.32 4.94 -14.84
C ILE A 84 -8.76 5.27 -15.17
N HIS A 85 -9.52 5.76 -14.19
CA HIS A 85 -10.86 6.30 -14.47
C HIS A 85 -10.72 7.60 -15.28
N THR A 86 -10.95 7.53 -16.59
CA THR A 86 -10.83 8.69 -17.50
C THR A 86 -11.91 9.75 -17.28
N ASP A 87 -13.01 9.36 -16.63
CA ASP A 87 -14.19 10.20 -16.47
C ASP A 87 -14.11 11.10 -15.24
N PHE A 88 -13.06 10.96 -14.43
CA PHE A 88 -12.85 11.73 -13.21
C PHE A 88 -11.50 12.43 -13.25
N ILE A 89 -11.48 13.75 -13.06
CA ILE A 89 -10.27 14.44 -12.63
C ILE A 89 -10.08 14.09 -11.15
N LEU A 90 -9.50 12.91 -10.91
CA LEU A 90 -9.16 12.46 -9.56
C LEU A 90 -7.93 13.21 -9.10
N THR A 91 -8.09 14.06 -8.09
CA THR A 91 -6.96 14.57 -7.30
C THR A 91 -6.42 13.51 -6.34
N THR A 92 -7.21 12.46 -6.10
CA THR A 92 -6.85 11.31 -5.27
C THR A 92 -5.82 10.47 -6.01
N PRO A 93 -4.68 10.13 -5.38
CA PRO A 93 -3.68 9.25 -5.97
C PRO A 93 -4.26 7.88 -6.34
N VAL A 94 -3.83 7.37 -7.49
CA VAL A 94 -4.21 6.05 -8.01
C VAL A 94 -2.97 5.20 -8.14
N VAL A 95 -2.99 4.00 -7.55
CA VAL A 95 -1.99 2.97 -7.78
C VAL A 95 -2.58 1.94 -8.73
N LEU A 96 -1.94 1.79 -9.89
CA LEU A 96 -2.38 0.86 -10.92
C LEU A 96 -1.78 -0.52 -10.69
N PHE A 97 -2.63 -1.53 -10.62
CA PHE A 97 -2.26 -2.95 -10.55
C PHE A 97 -2.70 -3.64 -11.84
N GLY A 98 -1.79 -3.73 -12.81
CA GLY A 98 -2.00 -4.59 -13.98
C GLY A 98 -1.86 -6.08 -13.65
N ASP A 99 -1.14 -6.40 -12.58
CA ASP A 99 -0.91 -7.75 -12.06
C ASP A 99 -0.63 -7.69 -10.55
N LEU A 100 -1.03 -8.72 -9.79
CA LEU A 100 -0.75 -8.83 -8.35
C LEU A 100 0.73 -9.02 -8.04
N PHE A 101 1.54 -9.47 -9.02
CA PHE A 101 2.98 -9.62 -8.86
C PHE A 101 3.76 -8.33 -9.20
N ASP A 102 3.08 -7.23 -9.51
CA ASP A 102 3.73 -5.94 -9.75
C ASP A 102 4.33 -5.37 -8.45
N LYS A 103 5.63 -5.64 -8.27
CA LYS A 103 6.40 -5.17 -7.11
C LYS A 103 6.44 -3.64 -7.01
N HIS A 104 6.39 -2.93 -8.14
CA HIS A 104 6.43 -1.48 -8.16
C HIS A 104 5.12 -0.89 -7.64
N ALA A 105 3.97 -1.44 -8.06
CA ALA A 105 2.66 -1.06 -7.54
C ALA A 105 2.55 -1.26 -6.02
N TRP A 106 3.01 -2.41 -5.52
CA TRP A 106 3.05 -2.69 -4.08
C TRP A 106 3.94 -1.72 -3.30
N LYS A 107 5.11 -1.37 -3.87
CA LYS A 107 6.02 -0.40 -3.26
C LYS A 107 5.37 0.98 -3.14
N LEU A 108 4.78 1.50 -4.23
CA LEU A 108 4.09 2.79 -4.23
C LEU A 108 2.96 2.84 -3.21
N LEU A 109 2.15 1.76 -3.13
CA LEU A 109 1.09 1.64 -2.15
C LEU A 109 1.64 1.70 -0.71
N SER A 110 2.71 0.96 -0.43
CA SER A 110 3.32 0.94 0.91
C SER A 110 3.91 2.29 1.30
N GLU A 111 4.62 2.95 0.38
CA GLU A 111 5.19 4.28 0.60
C GLU A 111 4.08 5.31 0.91
N TYR A 112 2.97 5.28 0.15
CA TYR A 112 1.84 6.16 0.40
C TYR A 112 1.18 5.91 1.77
N ILE A 113 0.87 4.64 2.10
CA ILE A 113 0.25 4.30 3.38
C ILE A 113 1.14 4.75 4.53
N GLN A 114 2.45 4.48 4.46
CA GLN A 114 3.40 4.89 5.49
C GLN A 114 3.45 6.42 5.62
N ASP A 115 3.48 7.17 4.52
CA ASP A 115 3.47 8.61 4.56
C ASP A 115 2.21 9.15 5.28
N VAL A 116 1.01 8.69 4.91
CA VAL A 116 -0.23 9.13 5.58
C VAL A 116 -0.23 8.81 7.08
N LEU A 117 0.25 7.62 7.46
CA LEU A 117 0.31 7.19 8.86
C LEU A 117 1.32 8.00 9.69
N PHE A 118 2.46 8.40 9.13
CA PHE A 118 3.56 8.99 9.88
C PHE A 118 3.72 10.51 9.73
N THR A 119 3.22 11.13 8.66
CA THR A 119 3.48 12.57 8.38
C THR A 119 2.25 13.46 8.52
N ASN A 120 1.04 12.91 8.72
CA ASN A 120 -0.20 13.68 8.79
C ASN A 120 -0.50 14.47 7.49
N LYS A 121 0.24 14.20 6.40
CA LYS A 121 0.05 14.79 5.07
C LYS A 121 0.56 13.81 4.01
N GLY A 122 -0.36 13.09 3.37
CA GLY A 122 -0.11 12.36 2.12
C GLY A 122 0.47 13.32 1.09
N THR A 123 1.78 13.34 0.97
CA THR A 123 2.54 14.17 0.06
C THR A 123 3.35 13.24 -0.82
N TYR A 124 3.41 13.56 -2.10
CA TYR A 124 4.14 12.86 -3.16
C TYR A 124 3.44 11.66 -3.80
N LEU A 125 2.48 11.95 -4.68
CA LEU A 125 2.45 11.32 -6.01
C LEU A 125 2.09 12.42 -7.03
N LYS A 126 3.02 12.73 -7.93
CA LYS A 126 2.84 13.57 -9.13
C LYS A 126 3.22 12.76 -10.35
#